data_AF-A0A519KT40-F1
#
_entry.id   AF-A0A519KT40-F1
#
_cell.length_a   1.000
_cell.length_b   1.000
_cell.length_c   1.000
_cell.angle_alpha   90.00
_cell.angle_beta   90.00
_cell.angle_gamma   90.00
#
_symmetry.space_group_name_H-M   'P 1'
#
loop_
_entity.id
_entity.type
_entity.pdbx_description
1 polymer ?
#
loop_
_entity_poly.entity_id
_entity_poly.type
_entity_poly.pdbx_seq_one_letter_code
_entity_poly.pdbx_strand_id
1 'polypeptide(L)'
;MSLPLLPGRECGGCVECCRVIPLDLPELAKPTGELCGYCVNGAGCSVHAIRPQTCRIWFCLWRVIELDDDWRPDRSGVIVRPDGVDEGVITLYVIRRSDFLASEDFFAVIAGWLAEGIEVALSVPGPVGTFPARAVVTEWLRPAVEAGDPAAFVDRVVRSLDRLEQHDWQPDGVVARYAVGE
;
A
#
# COMPACT_ATOMS: atom_id res chain seq x y z
N MET A 1 14.83 -9.22 9.04
CA MET A 1 14.61 -8.84 10.46
C MET A 1 13.29 -8.09 10.51
N SER A 2 12.33 -8.46 11.34
CA SER A 2 11.07 -7.70 11.43
C SER A 2 11.30 -6.42 12.24
N LEU A 3 11.13 -5.24 11.62
CA LEU A 3 11.13 -3.96 12.33
C LEU A 3 10.02 -3.92 13.39
N PRO A 4 10.27 -3.38 14.60
CA PRO A 4 9.24 -3.25 15.62
C PRO A 4 8.17 -2.22 15.20
N LEU A 5 6.95 -2.38 15.74
CA LEU A 5 5.89 -1.38 15.55
C LEU A 5 6.20 -0.11 16.32
N LEU A 6 5.93 1.03 15.69
CA LEU A 6 6.08 2.32 16.34
C LEU A 6 4.96 2.54 17.38
N PRO A 7 5.28 3.06 18.58
CA PRO A 7 4.28 3.42 19.58
C PRO A 7 3.26 4.41 19.05
N GLY A 8 1.98 4.24 19.41
CA GLY A 8 0.91 5.17 19.03
C GLY A 8 0.44 5.11 17.57
N ARG A 9 1.14 4.37 16.69
CA ARG A 9 0.63 4.08 15.35
C ARG A 9 -0.36 2.94 15.46
N GLU A 10 -1.65 3.21 15.36
CA GLU A 10 -2.70 2.21 15.35
C GLU A 10 -3.53 2.26 14.06
N CYS A 11 -4.07 1.10 13.65
CA CYS A 11 -4.95 1.07 12.48
C CYS A 11 -6.23 1.86 12.75
N GLY A 12 -6.76 1.88 13.98
CA GLY A 12 -8.01 2.55 14.31
C GLY A 12 -9.12 2.20 13.32
N GLY A 13 -9.76 3.21 12.74
CA GLY A 13 -10.79 3.04 11.69
C GLY A 13 -10.27 2.76 10.26
N CYS A 14 -8.95 2.77 10.02
CA CYS A 14 -8.39 2.53 8.69
C CYS A 14 -8.46 1.04 8.34
N VAL A 15 -9.08 0.73 7.20
CA VAL A 15 -9.30 -0.64 6.71
C VAL A 15 -8.71 -0.88 5.32
N GLU A 16 -7.88 0.03 4.82
CA GLU A 16 -7.44 0.00 3.43
C GLU A 16 -6.61 -1.25 3.09
N CYS A 17 -5.66 -1.64 3.95
CA CYS A 17 -4.90 -2.87 3.74
C CYS A 17 -5.82 -4.12 3.76
N CYS A 18 -6.84 -4.14 4.61
CA CYS A 18 -7.83 -5.23 4.67
C CYS A 18 -8.71 -5.29 3.41
N ARG A 19 -8.84 -4.18 2.68
CA ARG A 19 -9.58 -4.07 1.41
C ARG A 19 -8.72 -4.53 0.23
N VAL A 20 -7.55 -3.95 0.07
CA VAL A 20 -6.83 -4.09 -1.21
C VAL A 20 -5.87 -5.28 -1.28
N ILE A 21 -5.57 -5.93 -0.15
CA ILE A 21 -4.66 -7.08 -0.12
C ILE A 21 -5.49 -8.37 -0.15
N PRO A 22 -5.21 -9.32 -1.05
CA PRO A 22 -5.93 -10.59 -1.08
C PRO A 22 -5.59 -11.45 0.15
N LEU A 23 -6.52 -12.33 0.51
CA LEU A 23 -6.30 -13.41 1.46
C LEU A 23 -6.74 -14.71 0.80
N ASP A 24 -5.92 -15.74 0.85
CA ASP A 24 -6.28 -17.08 0.40
C ASP A 24 -5.75 -18.11 1.42
N LEU A 25 -6.45 -18.19 2.54
CA LEU A 25 -6.11 -19.06 3.68
C LEU A 25 -7.23 -20.07 3.88
N PRO A 26 -6.97 -21.30 4.38
CA PRO A 26 -8.01 -22.32 4.60
C PRO A 26 -9.21 -21.87 5.44
N GLU A 27 -9.07 -20.89 6.33
CA GLU A 27 -10.10 -20.33 7.21
C GLU A 27 -10.65 -18.97 6.73
N LEU A 28 -9.98 -18.30 5.80
CA LEU A 28 -10.37 -17.00 5.27
C LEU A 28 -9.84 -16.79 3.85
N ALA A 29 -10.74 -16.70 2.87
CA ALA A 29 -10.42 -16.30 1.51
C ALA A 29 -11.20 -15.01 1.15
N LYS A 30 -10.51 -14.05 0.54
CA LYS A 30 -11.03 -12.72 0.20
C LYS A 30 -10.35 -12.21 -1.07
N PRO A 31 -11.11 -11.92 -2.15
CA PRO A 31 -10.58 -11.34 -3.37
C PRO A 31 -9.86 -10.01 -3.15
N THR A 32 -8.89 -9.69 -4.01
CA THR A 32 -8.19 -8.40 -4.06
C THR A 32 -9.19 -7.27 -4.28
N GLY A 33 -9.05 -6.16 -3.56
CA GLY A 33 -9.94 -4.99 -3.66
C GLY A 33 -11.28 -5.12 -2.93
N GLU A 34 -11.67 -6.31 -2.47
CA GLU A 34 -12.86 -6.51 -1.64
C GLU A 34 -12.56 -6.24 -0.15
N LEU A 35 -13.44 -5.53 0.56
CA LEU A 35 -13.32 -5.42 2.02
C LEU A 35 -13.68 -6.75 2.65
N CYS A 36 -12.78 -7.27 3.50
CA CYS A 36 -13.03 -8.49 4.25
C CYS A 36 -14.39 -8.43 4.96
N GLY A 37 -15.21 -9.48 4.86
CA GLY A 37 -16.54 -9.56 5.47
C GLY A 37 -16.58 -9.38 7.00
N TYR A 38 -15.44 -9.57 7.69
CA TYR A 38 -15.31 -9.26 9.12
C TYR A 38 -14.86 -7.82 9.41
N CYS A 39 -14.53 -7.02 8.40
CA CYS A 39 -14.13 -5.63 8.58
C CYS A 39 -15.31 -4.70 8.36
N VAL A 40 -15.56 -3.83 9.34
CA VAL A 40 -16.54 -2.76 9.24
C VAL A 40 -15.82 -1.50 8.77
N ASN A 41 -16.30 -0.91 7.67
CA ASN A 41 -15.69 0.28 7.10
C ASN A 41 -15.65 1.43 8.12
N GLY A 42 -14.46 1.99 8.37
CA GLY A 42 -14.26 3.05 9.36
C GLY A 42 -14.17 2.58 10.82
N ALA A 43 -14.37 1.28 11.11
CA ALA A 43 -14.37 0.74 12.48
C ALA A 43 -13.39 -0.43 12.69
N GLY A 44 -12.89 -1.06 11.63
CA GLY A 44 -11.89 -2.12 11.72
C GLY A 44 -12.50 -3.53 11.79
N CYS A 45 -11.68 -4.50 12.19
CA CYS A 45 -12.04 -5.91 12.20
C CYS A 45 -12.91 -6.29 13.43
N SER A 46 -14.14 -6.75 13.20
CA SER A 46 -15.06 -7.20 14.26
C SER A 46 -14.61 -8.47 14.97
N VAL A 47 -13.75 -9.27 14.33
CA VAL A 47 -13.18 -10.51 14.88
C VAL A 47 -11.69 -10.36 15.23
N HIS A 48 -11.24 -9.13 15.52
CA HIS A 48 -9.82 -8.80 15.71
C HIS A 48 -9.10 -9.80 16.63
N ALA A 49 -9.71 -10.19 17.75
CA ALA A 49 -9.10 -11.13 18.71
C ALA A 49 -8.80 -12.53 18.14
N ILE A 50 -9.56 -13.01 17.17
CA ILE A 50 -9.48 -14.37 16.59
C ILE A 50 -9.01 -14.40 15.14
N ARG A 51 -8.54 -13.26 14.59
CA ARG A 51 -8.08 -13.16 13.21
C ARG A 51 -6.95 -14.18 12.87
N PRO A 52 -6.87 -14.67 11.63
CA PRO A 52 -5.80 -15.56 11.17
C PRO A 52 -4.41 -14.99 11.37
N GLN A 53 -3.39 -15.85 11.47
CA GLN A 53 -2.01 -15.42 11.75
C GLN A 53 -1.50 -14.43 10.70
N THR A 54 -1.79 -14.64 9.41
CA THR A 54 -1.44 -13.71 8.32
C THR A 54 -1.95 -12.29 8.58
N CYS A 55 -3.16 -12.15 9.14
CA CYS A 55 -3.73 -10.84 9.51
C CYS A 55 -3.09 -10.24 10.77
N ARG A 56 -2.43 -11.04 11.62
CA ARG A 56 -1.77 -10.56 12.86
C ARG A 56 -0.39 -9.99 12.60
N ILE A 57 0.30 -10.54 11.61
CA ILE A 57 1.69 -10.20 11.31
C ILE A 57 1.83 -9.20 10.17
N TRP A 58 0.72 -8.81 9.54
CA TRP A 58 0.70 -7.80 8.49
C TRP A 58 0.76 -6.38 9.10
N PHE A 59 1.72 -5.55 8.66
CA PHE A 59 1.78 -4.11 8.98
C PHE A 59 2.29 -3.27 7.80
N CYS A 60 1.74 -2.07 7.57
CA CYS A 60 2.18 -1.16 6.50
C CYS A 60 3.42 -0.47 7.01
N LEU A 61 4.23 0.10 6.11
CA LEU A 61 5.42 0.82 6.57
C LEU A 61 5.08 2.01 7.46
N TRP A 62 3.91 2.66 7.31
CA TRP A 62 3.42 3.67 8.26
C TRP A 62 3.32 3.19 9.72
N ARG A 63 3.15 1.88 9.97
CA ARG A 63 3.12 1.29 11.32
C ARG A 63 4.52 1.02 11.90
N VAL A 64 5.58 1.03 11.08
CA VAL A 64 6.92 0.53 11.44
C VAL A 64 8.05 1.52 11.19
N ILE A 65 7.88 2.53 10.34
CA ILE A 65 8.86 3.59 10.09
C ILE A 65 8.26 4.97 10.33
N GLU A 66 9.12 5.92 10.66
CA GLU A 66 8.71 7.29 10.93
C GLU A 66 8.28 7.98 9.63
N LEU A 67 6.97 8.02 9.42
CA LEU A 67 6.30 8.79 8.38
C LEU A 67 5.28 9.70 9.03
N ASP A 68 5.04 10.86 8.44
CA ASP A 68 4.02 11.77 8.95
C ASP A 68 2.64 11.11 8.97
N ASP A 69 1.78 11.64 9.84
CA ASP A 69 0.46 11.09 10.10
C ASP A 69 -0.44 11.11 8.86
N ASP A 70 -0.16 12.00 7.90
CA ASP A 70 -0.84 12.10 6.62
C ASP A 70 -0.56 10.93 5.68
N TRP A 71 0.54 10.19 5.87
CA TRP A 71 0.82 8.94 5.13
C TRP A 71 -0.15 7.81 5.48
N ARG A 72 -0.93 7.92 6.57
CA ARG A 72 -1.88 6.88 6.96
C ARG A 72 -2.83 6.59 5.80
N PRO A 73 -3.03 5.31 5.39
CA PRO A 73 -3.61 5.00 4.08
C PRO A 73 -5.00 5.59 3.78
N ASP A 74 -5.86 5.72 4.80
CA ASP A 74 -7.19 6.30 4.64
C ASP A 74 -7.13 7.83 4.44
N ARG A 75 -6.05 8.50 4.88
CA ARG A 75 -5.77 9.91 4.63
C ARG A 75 -5.10 10.13 3.27
N SER A 76 -3.93 9.50 3.07
CA SER A 76 -3.10 9.66 1.86
C SER A 76 -3.70 9.05 0.60
N GLY A 77 -4.42 7.93 0.73
CA GLY A 77 -4.72 7.06 -0.41
C GLY A 77 -3.51 6.24 -0.87
N VAL A 78 -2.47 6.11 -0.03
CA VAL A 78 -1.23 5.37 -0.32
C VAL A 78 -0.96 4.36 0.79
N ILE A 79 -0.81 3.08 0.42
CA ILE A 79 -0.28 2.05 1.31
C ILE A 79 1.19 1.87 0.96
N VAL A 80 2.08 2.25 1.88
CA VAL A 80 3.50 1.91 1.77
C VAL A 80 3.65 0.44 2.20
N ARG A 81 3.90 -0.43 1.23
CA ARG A 81 3.91 -1.88 1.46
C ARG A 81 5.30 -2.36 1.92
N PRO A 82 5.35 -3.34 2.84
CA PRO A 82 6.62 -3.89 3.33
C PRO A 82 7.27 -4.91 2.38
N ASP A 83 6.58 -5.37 1.32
CA ASP A 83 7.19 -6.28 0.35
C ASP A 83 8.26 -5.60 -0.49
N GLY A 84 9.36 -6.33 -0.72
CA GLY A 84 10.54 -5.84 -1.40
C GLY A 84 11.50 -5.06 -0.49
N VAL A 85 11.13 -4.75 0.77
CA VAL A 85 12.02 -3.99 1.68
C VAL A 85 13.32 -4.74 1.95
N ASP A 86 13.28 -6.06 2.16
CA ASP A 86 14.49 -6.89 2.31
C ASP A 86 15.34 -6.93 1.02
N GLU A 87 14.75 -6.59 -0.14
CA GLU A 87 15.39 -6.49 -1.45
C GLU A 87 15.77 -5.04 -1.80
N GLY A 88 15.58 -4.08 -0.89
CA GLY A 88 15.90 -2.66 -1.10
C GLY A 88 14.86 -1.89 -1.93
N VAL A 89 13.64 -2.41 -2.08
CA VAL A 89 12.56 -1.77 -2.85
C VAL A 89 11.37 -1.45 -1.95
N ILE A 90 10.96 -0.18 -1.90
CA ILE A 90 9.71 0.25 -1.26
C ILE A 90 8.61 0.36 -2.32
N THR A 91 7.49 -0.34 -2.09
CA THR A 91 6.31 -0.24 -2.97
C THR A 91 5.27 0.71 -2.40
N LEU A 92 4.99 1.78 -3.15
CA LEU A 92 3.91 2.72 -2.91
C LEU A 92 2.65 2.24 -3.65
N TYR A 93 1.73 1.61 -2.92
CA TYR A 93 0.46 1.15 -3.47
C TYR A 93 -0.57 2.27 -3.40
N VAL A 94 -0.76 2.97 -4.51
CA VAL A 94 -1.66 4.12 -4.65
C VAL A 94 -3.08 3.61 -4.90
N ILE A 95 -3.87 3.55 -3.84
CA ILE A 95 -5.24 3.04 -3.84
C ILE A 95 -6.29 4.12 -4.13
N ARG A 96 -5.91 5.39 -3.90
CA ARG A 96 -6.72 6.57 -4.21
C ARG A 96 -5.78 7.72 -4.52
N ARG A 97 -5.97 8.36 -5.67
CA ARG A 97 -5.27 9.61 -6.00
C ARG A 97 -5.82 10.72 -5.11
N SER A 98 -4.95 11.43 -4.43
CA SER A 98 -5.30 12.56 -3.57
C SER A 98 -4.23 13.65 -3.69
N ASP A 99 -4.52 14.85 -3.18
CA ASP A 99 -3.58 15.97 -3.16
C ASP A 99 -2.28 15.64 -2.40
N PHE A 100 -2.29 14.59 -1.56
CA PHE A 100 -1.10 14.07 -0.89
C PHE A 100 0.02 13.72 -1.86
N LEU A 101 -0.30 13.18 -3.04
CA LEU A 101 0.71 12.83 -4.06
C LEU A 101 1.45 14.06 -4.60
N ALA A 102 0.87 15.26 -4.42
CA ALA A 102 1.46 16.54 -4.81
C ALA A 102 2.07 17.32 -3.65
N SER A 103 2.10 16.73 -2.45
CA SER A 103 2.64 17.37 -1.25
C SER A 103 4.17 17.42 -1.25
N GLU A 104 4.72 18.43 -0.57
CA GLU A 104 6.16 18.51 -0.33
C GLU A 104 6.69 17.31 0.47
N ASP A 105 5.90 16.82 1.42
CA ASP A 105 6.25 15.66 2.25
C ASP A 105 6.38 14.38 1.41
N PHE A 106 5.44 14.12 0.50
CA PHE A 106 5.52 12.98 -0.42
C PHE A 106 6.79 13.03 -1.28
N PHE A 107 7.13 14.20 -1.82
CA PHE A 107 8.37 14.40 -2.56
C PHE A 107 9.60 14.17 -1.67
N ALA A 108 9.65 14.79 -0.49
CA ALA A 108 10.81 14.76 0.40
C ALA A 108 11.14 13.34 0.88
N VAL A 109 10.13 12.56 1.28
CA VAL A 109 10.30 11.16 1.70
C VAL A 109 10.86 10.31 0.57
N ILE A 110 10.29 10.41 -0.63
CA ILE A 110 10.73 9.61 -1.78
C ILE A 110 12.14 10.03 -2.23
N ALA A 111 12.43 11.33 -2.24
CA ALA A 111 13.77 11.84 -2.49
C ALA A 111 14.79 11.29 -1.48
N GLY A 112 14.43 11.25 -0.20
CA GLY A 112 15.23 10.67 0.87
C GLY A 112 15.53 9.19 0.63
N TRP A 113 14.50 8.38 0.32
CA TRP A 113 14.70 6.96 -0.01
C TRP A 113 15.64 6.76 -1.21
N LEU A 114 15.45 7.52 -2.29
CA LEU A 114 16.32 7.45 -3.47
C LEU A 114 17.78 7.84 -3.15
N ALA A 115 17.98 8.83 -2.28
CA ALA A 115 19.31 9.24 -1.82
C ALA A 115 20.01 8.17 -0.98
N GLU A 116 19.25 7.39 -0.20
CA GLU A 116 19.72 6.22 0.56
C GLU A 116 19.90 4.97 -0.31
N GLY A 117 19.68 5.08 -1.63
CA GLY A 117 19.82 3.96 -2.58
C GLY A 117 18.66 2.96 -2.53
N ILE A 118 17.54 3.32 -1.90
CA ILE A 118 16.32 2.52 -1.88
C ILE A 118 15.57 2.75 -3.19
N GLU A 119 15.20 1.66 -3.84
CA GLU A 119 14.37 1.71 -5.04
C GLU A 119 12.90 1.93 -4.69
N VAL A 120 12.18 2.59 -5.59
CA VAL A 120 10.75 2.87 -5.40
C VAL A 120 9.95 2.23 -6.54
N ALA A 121 8.92 1.49 -6.16
CA ALA A 121 7.91 0.98 -7.07
C ALA A 121 6.58 1.67 -6.84
N LEU A 122 5.85 1.94 -7.92
CA LEU A 122 4.44 2.35 -7.86
C LEU A 122 3.56 1.13 -8.17
N SER A 123 2.43 1.05 -7.49
CA SER A 123 1.41 0.04 -7.74
C SER A 123 0.01 0.67 -7.68
N VAL A 124 -0.91 0.15 -8.49
CA VAL A 124 -2.32 0.59 -8.56
C VAL A 124 -3.27 -0.61 -8.51
N PRO A 125 -4.46 -0.46 -7.90
CA PRO A 125 -5.42 -1.54 -7.83
C PRO A 125 -6.08 -1.74 -9.19
N GLY A 126 -6.33 -3.00 -9.55
CA GLY A 126 -7.25 -3.32 -10.63
C GLY A 126 -8.70 -3.38 -10.17
N PRO A 127 -9.62 -3.82 -11.05
CA PRO A 127 -10.95 -4.24 -10.65
C PRO A 127 -10.92 -5.28 -9.50
N VAL A 128 -11.98 -5.34 -8.71
CA VAL A 128 -12.11 -6.34 -7.62
C VAL A 128 -11.91 -7.76 -8.17
N GLY A 129 -11.11 -8.56 -7.48
CA GLY A 129 -10.75 -9.93 -7.89
C GLY A 129 -9.63 -10.00 -8.93
N THR A 130 -8.82 -8.95 -9.09
CA THR A 130 -7.66 -8.94 -10.00
C THR A 130 -6.38 -8.54 -9.28
N PHE A 131 -5.24 -9.03 -9.76
CA PHE A 131 -3.93 -8.64 -9.23
C PHE A 131 -3.62 -7.16 -9.50
N PRO A 132 -2.93 -6.47 -8.58
CA PRO A 132 -2.51 -5.10 -8.81
C PRO A 132 -1.41 -5.03 -9.88
N ALA A 133 -1.36 -3.92 -10.61
CA ALA A 133 -0.24 -3.61 -11.49
C ALA A 133 0.88 -2.96 -10.66
N ARG A 134 2.14 -3.28 -10.95
CA ARG A 134 3.32 -2.73 -10.25
C ARG A 134 4.47 -2.52 -11.23
N ALA A 135 5.20 -1.42 -11.07
CA ALA A 135 6.48 -1.19 -11.75
C ALA A 135 7.47 -0.48 -10.82
N VAL A 136 8.74 -0.87 -10.89
CA VAL A 136 9.84 -0.09 -10.31
C VAL A 136 10.02 1.16 -11.17
N VAL A 137 10.00 2.34 -10.55
CA VAL A 137 10.01 3.64 -11.23
C VAL A 137 11.19 4.52 -10.78
N THR A 138 12.13 4.00 -10.00
CA THR A 138 13.27 4.73 -9.46
C THR A 138 13.97 5.59 -10.52
N GLU A 139 14.40 4.99 -11.63
CA GLU A 139 15.10 5.69 -12.71
C GLU A 139 14.21 6.68 -13.48
N TRP A 140 12.90 6.43 -13.48
CA TRP A 140 11.93 7.35 -14.08
C TRP A 140 11.74 8.60 -13.22
N LEU A 141 11.78 8.48 -11.89
CA LEU A 141 11.61 9.59 -10.95
C LEU A 141 12.91 10.38 -10.69
N ARG A 142 14.06 9.69 -10.76
CA ARG A 142 15.39 10.22 -10.40
C ARG A 142 15.70 11.60 -10.98
N PRO A 143 15.46 11.91 -12.28
CA PRO A 143 15.80 13.22 -12.83
C PRO A 143 15.08 14.39 -12.15
N ALA A 144 13.83 14.21 -11.70
CA ALA A 144 13.09 15.26 -11.00
C ALA A 144 13.55 15.43 -9.55
N VAL A 145 13.93 14.32 -8.90
CA VAL A 145 14.50 14.34 -7.55
C VAL A 145 15.86 15.04 -7.53
N GLU A 146 16.76 14.68 -8.45
CA GLU A 146 18.09 15.30 -8.56
C GLU A 146 18.03 16.79 -8.91
N ALA A 147 17.02 17.20 -9.69
CA ALA A 147 16.77 18.60 -10.01
C ALA A 147 16.11 19.38 -8.84
N GLY A 148 15.63 18.70 -7.79
CA GLY A 148 14.85 19.34 -6.74
C GLY A 148 13.55 19.96 -7.27
N ASP A 149 12.87 19.28 -8.20
CA ASP A 149 11.67 19.77 -8.89
C ASP A 149 10.43 18.92 -8.52
N PRO A 150 9.69 19.32 -7.45
CA PRO A 150 8.47 18.63 -7.05
C PRO A 150 7.39 18.61 -8.13
N ALA A 151 7.27 19.65 -8.95
CA ALA A 151 6.23 19.70 -9.98
C ALA A 151 6.49 18.67 -11.09
N ALA A 152 7.74 18.58 -11.57
CA ALA A 152 8.13 17.54 -12.52
C ALA A 152 8.05 16.14 -11.93
N PHE A 153 8.35 15.99 -10.63
CA PHE A 153 8.21 14.72 -9.92
C PHE A 153 6.76 14.24 -9.90
N VAL A 154 5.82 15.11 -9.56
CA VAL A 154 4.39 14.79 -9.52
C VAL A 154 3.87 14.40 -10.91
N ASP A 155 4.24 15.13 -11.97
CA ASP A 155 3.88 14.77 -13.35
C ASP A 155 4.38 13.36 -13.71
N ARG A 156 5.61 13.02 -13.33
CA ARG A 156 6.19 11.68 -13.54
C ARG A 156 5.47 10.60 -12.76
N VAL A 157 5.07 10.86 -11.51
CA VAL A 157 4.26 9.94 -10.70
C VAL A 157 2.92 9.70 -11.37
N VAL A 158 2.19 10.76 -11.72
CA VAL A 158 0.86 10.67 -12.36
C VAL A 158 0.93 9.87 -13.66
N ARG A 159 1.90 10.16 -14.54
CA ARG A 159 2.10 9.40 -15.79
C ARG A 159 2.39 7.93 -15.55
N SER A 160 3.11 7.60 -14.49
CA SER A 160 3.38 6.21 -14.12
C SER A 160 2.10 5.50 -13.69
N LEU A 161 1.27 6.15 -12.87
CA LEU A 161 -0.02 5.63 -12.45
C LEU A 161 -0.96 5.43 -13.65
N ASP A 162 -1.06 6.43 -14.55
CA ASP A 162 -1.86 6.33 -15.78
C ASP A 162 -1.41 5.16 -16.65
N ARG A 163 -0.10 4.90 -16.73
CA ARG A 163 0.44 3.78 -17.49
C ARG A 163 0.11 2.44 -16.83
N LEU A 164 0.18 2.35 -15.50
CA LEU A 164 -0.15 1.14 -14.77
C LEU A 164 -1.65 0.81 -14.83
N GLU A 165 -2.53 1.81 -14.91
CA GLU A 165 -3.97 1.61 -15.05
C GLU A 165 -4.38 1.03 -16.43
N GLN A 166 -3.50 1.11 -17.43
CA GLN A 166 -3.69 0.50 -18.75
C GLN A 166 -3.27 -0.98 -18.79
N HIS A 167 -3.01 -1.60 -17.64
CA HIS A 167 -2.56 -2.98 -17.58
C HIS A 167 -3.68 -3.97 -17.93
N ASP A 168 -3.29 -5.10 -18.51
CA ASP A 168 -4.20 -6.23 -18.71
C ASP A 168 -4.44 -6.95 -17.38
N TRP A 169 -5.59 -6.70 -16.77
CA TRP A 169 -5.92 -7.21 -15.44
C TRP A 169 -6.08 -8.74 -15.44
N GLN A 170 -5.27 -9.40 -14.61
CA GLN A 170 -5.34 -10.84 -14.41
C GLN A 170 -6.21 -11.16 -13.20
N PRO A 171 -7.19 -12.08 -13.30
CA PRO A 171 -7.95 -12.55 -12.16
C PRO A 171 -7.04 -13.13 -11.08
N ASP A 172 -7.34 -12.87 -9.81
CA ASP A 172 -6.59 -13.43 -8.68
C ASP A 172 -6.99 -14.88 -8.35
N GLY A 173 -8.13 -15.34 -8.87
CA GLY A 173 -8.64 -16.70 -8.69
C GLY A 173 -9.22 -16.97 -7.29
N VAL A 174 -9.34 -15.95 -6.45
CA VAL A 174 -9.79 -16.11 -5.06
C VAL A 174 -11.31 -16.09 -5.01
N VAL A 175 -11.91 -17.09 -4.36
CA VAL A 175 -13.34 -17.14 -4.08
C VAL A 175 -13.56 -16.82 -2.60
N ALA A 176 -14.42 -15.84 -2.32
CA ALA A 176 -14.66 -15.38 -0.96
C ALA A 176 -15.18 -16.50 -0.04
N ARG A 177 -14.58 -16.64 1.13
CA ARG A 177 -14.99 -17.58 2.20
C ARG A 177 -14.58 -17.04 3.55
N TYR A 178 -15.51 -17.08 4.50
CA TYR A 178 -15.35 -16.48 5.82
C TYR A 178 -15.69 -17.52 6.90
N ALA A 179 -14.70 -18.33 7.28
CA ALA A 179 -14.86 -19.45 8.23
C ALA A 179 -14.00 -19.26 9.49
N VAL A 180 -13.71 -18.01 9.87
CA VAL A 180 -12.93 -17.72 11.08
C VAL A 180 -13.80 -18.00 12.30
N GLY A 181 -13.47 -19.08 13.02
CA GLY A 181 -14.15 -19.47 14.26
C GLY A 181 -15.37 -20.38 14.07
N GLU A 182 -15.59 -20.94 12.87
CA GLU A 182 -16.42 -22.15 12.70
C GLU A 182 -15.68 -23.40 13.20
#